data_AF-A0A2P6SJV4-F1
#
_entry.id   AF-A0A2P6SJV4-F1
#
_cell.length_a   1.000
_cell.length_b   1.000
_cell.length_c   1.000
_cell.angle_alpha   90.00
_cell.angle_beta   90.00
_cell.angle_gamma   90.00
#
_symmetry.space_group_name_H-M   'P 1'
#
loop_
_entity.id
_entity.type
_entity.pdbx_description
1 polymer ?
#
loop_
_entity_poly.entity_id
_entity_poly.type
_entity_poly.pdbx_seq_one_letter_code
_entity_poly.pdbx_strand_id
1 'polypeptide(L)'
;MRGSRSLNMRKFMNFLVLFQYVPRVLSISLAYKEFKTSSKGKIGQLLTNGKTGLWVKGGLNFFMYILGSHVFGAFWYFFAVQRMITCWQYACRSDNECKPSTFECHDHPTSRNITLLNVACPISPANEDVYDFGIFLDALQSGIAGSKDYLQKLTNCFWWGLRNLSSLGSNLEPSTNTWENLFAVSISIIGLLLFLYLIGNLQVGDRFLYINFSLKHLQFS
;
A
#
# COMPACT_ATOMS: atom_id res chain seq x y z
N MET A 1 18.34 -13.39 -17.90
CA MET A 1 17.42 -12.24 -17.64
C MET A 1 15.91 -12.57 -17.60
N ARG A 2 15.47 -13.80 -17.92
CA ARG A 2 14.04 -14.11 -18.16
C ARG A 2 13.32 -14.73 -16.95
N GLY A 3 14.06 -15.34 -16.02
CA GLY A 3 13.51 -16.11 -14.88
C GLY A 3 13.06 -15.27 -13.68
N SER A 4 13.92 -14.36 -13.19
CA SER A 4 13.60 -13.47 -12.06
C SER A 4 12.49 -12.45 -12.39
N ARG A 5 12.52 -11.93 -13.63
CA ARG A 5 11.48 -11.02 -14.15
C ARG A 5 10.12 -11.72 -14.24
N SER A 6 10.10 -13.01 -14.60
CA SER A 6 8.88 -13.83 -14.73
C SER A 6 8.18 -14.04 -13.38
N LEU A 7 8.92 -14.40 -12.32
CA LEU A 7 8.34 -14.72 -11.01
C LEU A 7 7.84 -13.48 -10.28
N ASN A 8 8.58 -12.37 -10.36
CA ASN A 8 8.18 -11.08 -9.79
C ASN A 8 7.01 -10.44 -10.57
N MET A 9 7.02 -10.54 -11.91
CA MET A 9 5.89 -10.11 -12.73
C MET A 9 4.64 -10.95 -12.43
N ARG A 10 4.76 -12.26 -12.20
CA ARG A 10 3.61 -13.13 -11.89
C ARG A 10 3.00 -12.81 -10.51
N LYS A 11 3.82 -12.52 -9.51
CA LYS A 11 3.35 -12.07 -8.18
C LYS A 11 2.69 -10.69 -8.25
N PHE A 12 3.29 -9.76 -8.99
CA PHE A 12 2.74 -8.44 -9.24
C PHE A 12 1.41 -8.50 -10.00
N MET A 13 1.32 -9.33 -11.04
CA MET A 13 0.08 -9.58 -11.78
C MET A 13 -1.01 -10.19 -10.89
N ASN A 14 -0.68 -11.19 -10.07
CA ASN A 14 -1.63 -11.76 -9.10
C ASN A 14 -2.09 -10.73 -8.06
N PHE A 15 -1.20 -9.85 -7.64
CA PHE A 15 -1.50 -8.75 -6.74
C PHE A 15 -2.41 -7.70 -7.40
N LEU A 16 -2.17 -7.35 -8.67
CA LEU A 16 -3.05 -6.49 -9.47
C LEU A 16 -4.43 -7.12 -9.67
N VAL A 17 -4.50 -8.44 -9.87
CA VAL A 17 -5.77 -9.17 -9.97
C VAL A 17 -6.55 -9.09 -8.65
N LEU A 18 -5.89 -9.28 -7.50
CA LEU A 18 -6.51 -9.06 -6.19
C LEU A 18 -6.94 -7.60 -5.99
N PHE A 19 -6.09 -6.65 -6.40
CA PHE A 19 -6.38 -5.22 -6.34
C PHE A 19 -7.61 -4.86 -7.19
N GLN A 20 -7.78 -5.46 -8.36
CA GLN A 20 -8.95 -5.24 -9.22
C GLN A 20 -10.20 -5.97 -8.70
N TYR A 21 -10.02 -7.03 -7.93
CA TYR A 21 -11.10 -7.78 -7.30
C TYR A 21 -11.80 -6.98 -6.20
N VAL A 22 -11.07 -6.14 -5.47
CA VAL A 22 -11.66 -5.41 -4.34
C VAL A 22 -12.64 -4.30 -4.76
N PRO A 23 -12.33 -3.41 -5.73
CA PRO A 23 -13.30 -2.50 -6.31
C PRO A 23 -14.51 -3.23 -6.89
N ARG A 24 -14.32 -4.43 -7.46
CA ARG A 24 -15.44 -5.24 -7.95
C ARG A 24 -16.31 -5.78 -6.84
N VAL A 25 -15.74 -6.31 -5.76
CA VAL A 25 -16.51 -6.77 -4.58
C VAL A 25 -17.21 -5.58 -3.91
N LEU A 26 -16.54 -4.43 -3.80
CA LEU A 26 -17.13 -3.20 -3.29
C LEU A 26 -18.27 -2.71 -4.19
N SER A 27 -18.07 -2.67 -5.51
CA SER A 27 -19.10 -2.28 -6.47
C SER A 27 -20.28 -3.25 -6.47
N ILE A 28 -20.04 -4.55 -6.33
CA ILE A 28 -21.10 -5.57 -6.18
C ILE A 28 -21.82 -5.37 -4.84
N SER A 29 -21.12 -5.06 -3.76
CA SER A 29 -21.74 -4.79 -2.46
C SER A 29 -22.57 -3.50 -2.46
N LEU A 30 -22.14 -2.48 -3.20
CA LEU A 30 -22.85 -1.21 -3.38
C LEU A 30 -24.03 -1.38 -4.33
N ALA A 31 -23.86 -2.09 -5.45
CA ALA A 31 -24.93 -2.45 -6.37
C ALA A 31 -25.98 -3.34 -5.69
N TYR A 32 -25.56 -4.27 -4.82
CA TYR A 32 -26.48 -5.04 -3.98
C TYR A 32 -27.26 -4.14 -3.01
N LYS A 33 -26.59 -3.15 -2.40
CA LYS A 33 -27.27 -2.13 -1.57
C LYS A 33 -28.26 -1.30 -2.37
N GLU A 34 -27.92 -0.93 -3.60
CA GLU A 34 -28.76 -0.11 -4.47
C GLU A 34 -29.96 -0.89 -5.01
N PHE A 35 -29.76 -2.15 -5.39
CA PHE A 35 -30.82 -3.09 -5.74
C PHE A 35 -31.76 -3.35 -4.56
N LYS A 36 -31.21 -3.39 -3.34
CA LYS A 36 -31.97 -3.49 -2.10
C LYS A 36 -32.75 -2.22 -1.75
N THR A 37 -32.28 -1.05 -2.18
CA THR A 37 -33.03 0.22 -2.06
C THR A 37 -34.16 0.30 -3.11
N SER A 38 -33.98 -0.25 -4.31
CA SER A 38 -35.06 -0.38 -5.31
C SER A 38 -36.11 -1.43 -4.93
N SER A 39 -35.73 -2.47 -4.20
CA SER A 39 -36.67 -3.45 -3.66
C SER A 39 -37.32 -2.90 -2.38
N LYS A 40 -38.48 -2.25 -2.51
CA LYS A 40 -39.39 -1.84 -1.41
C LYS A 40 -39.96 -3.04 -0.60
N GLY A 41 -39.17 -4.07 -0.36
CA GLY A 41 -39.50 -5.21 0.50
C GLY A 41 -38.95 -5.03 1.91
N LYS A 42 -39.52 -5.79 2.86
CA LYS A 42 -39.21 -5.87 4.31
C LYS A 42 -37.71 -5.93 4.64
N ILE A 43 -36.89 -6.41 3.71
CA ILE A 43 -35.44 -6.56 3.81
C ILE A 43 -34.69 -5.23 3.59
N GLY A 44 -35.16 -4.38 2.67
CA GLY A 44 -34.61 -3.04 2.41
C GLY A 44 -34.77 -2.12 3.62
N GLN A 45 -35.97 -2.12 4.20
CA GLN A 45 -36.34 -1.33 5.38
C GLN A 45 -35.52 -1.71 6.64
N LEU A 46 -35.14 -2.98 6.79
CA LEU A 46 -34.35 -3.50 7.91
C LEU A 46 -32.86 -3.08 7.87
N LEU A 47 -32.32 -2.79 6.69
CA LEU A 47 -30.95 -2.24 6.55
C LEU A 47 -30.90 -0.73 6.42
N THR A 48 -31.97 -0.08 5.94
CA THR A 48 -32.02 1.39 5.83
C THR A 48 -32.37 2.08 7.16
N ASN A 49 -33.09 1.42 8.06
CA ASN A 49 -33.58 2.04 9.31
C ASN A 49 -32.83 1.58 10.59
N GLY A 50 -31.82 0.72 10.47
CA GLY A 50 -31.15 0.09 11.62
C GLY A 50 -29.68 0.48 11.79
N LYS A 51 -29.18 0.44 13.04
CA LYS A 51 -27.75 0.49 13.43
C LYS A 51 -26.83 -0.33 12.51
N THR A 52 -27.34 -1.41 11.92
CA THR A 52 -26.67 -2.30 10.96
C THR A 52 -26.20 -1.59 9.69
N GLY A 53 -26.95 -0.64 9.13
CA GLY A 53 -26.53 0.13 7.95
C GLY A 53 -25.30 1.00 8.24
N LEU A 54 -25.26 1.62 9.43
CA LEU A 54 -24.14 2.43 9.92
C LEU A 54 -22.88 1.58 10.15
N TRP A 55 -23.01 0.41 10.79
CA TRP A 55 -21.89 -0.51 11.02
C TRP A 55 -21.30 -1.09 9.73
N VAL A 56 -22.14 -1.46 8.77
CA VAL A 56 -21.66 -1.95 7.46
C VAL A 56 -20.98 -0.82 6.69
N LYS A 57 -21.48 0.42 6.78
CA LYS A 57 -20.85 1.58 6.12
C LYS A 57 -19.48 1.91 6.74
N GLY A 58 -19.41 1.96 8.07
CA GLY A 58 -18.15 2.16 8.80
C GLY A 58 -17.14 1.05 8.55
N GLY A 59 -17.57 -0.21 8.60
CA GLY A 59 -16.73 -1.38 8.33
C GLY A 59 -16.15 -1.41 6.91
N LEU A 60 -16.95 -1.10 5.88
CA LEU A 60 -16.47 -1.03 4.50
C LEU A 60 -15.44 0.09 4.29
N ASN A 61 -15.65 1.24 4.93
CA ASN A 61 -14.71 2.35 4.84
C ASN A 61 -13.37 2.02 5.54
N PHE A 62 -13.42 1.42 6.73
CA PHE A 62 -12.20 0.94 7.40
C PHE A 62 -11.48 -0.15 6.60
N PHE A 63 -12.24 -1.04 5.95
CA PHE A 63 -11.69 -2.06 5.08
C PHE A 63 -10.94 -1.47 3.87
N MET A 64 -11.46 -0.41 3.24
CA MET A 64 -10.73 0.30 2.17
C MET A 64 -9.42 0.91 2.70
N TYR A 65 -9.43 1.41 3.94
CA TYR A 65 -8.24 1.97 4.59
C TYR A 65 -7.15 0.92 4.81
N ILE A 66 -7.52 -0.25 5.33
CA ILE A 66 -6.63 -1.40 5.50
C ILE A 66 -6.07 -1.85 4.14
N LEU A 67 -6.93 -1.98 3.15
CA LEU A 67 -6.52 -2.41 1.82
C LEU A 67 -5.55 -1.41 1.19
N GLY A 68 -5.87 -0.12 1.22
CA GLY A 68 -4.98 0.93 0.73
C GLY A 68 -3.61 0.86 1.38
N SER A 69 -3.58 0.67 2.70
CA SER A 69 -2.33 0.54 3.48
C SER A 69 -1.49 -0.66 3.01
N HIS A 70 -2.11 -1.81 2.80
CA HIS A 70 -1.42 -2.98 2.24
C HIS A 70 -0.90 -2.72 0.82
N VAL A 71 -1.68 -2.05 -0.02
CA VAL A 71 -1.33 -1.78 -1.42
C VAL A 71 -0.14 -0.83 -1.53
N PHE A 72 -0.20 0.31 -0.86
CA PHE A 72 0.91 1.26 -0.87
C PHE A 72 2.15 0.70 -0.19
N GLY A 73 1.98 -0.08 0.88
CA GLY A 73 3.08 -0.83 1.51
C GLY A 73 3.74 -1.84 0.58
N ALA A 74 2.96 -2.59 -0.19
CA ALA A 74 3.48 -3.57 -1.15
C ALA A 74 4.20 -2.90 -2.32
N PHE A 75 3.67 -1.79 -2.85
CA PHE A 75 4.36 -1.00 -3.87
C PHE A 75 5.66 -0.42 -3.36
N TRP A 76 5.68 0.10 -2.13
CA TRP A 76 6.88 0.60 -1.49
C TRP A 76 7.98 -0.47 -1.41
N TYR A 77 7.65 -1.66 -0.91
CA TYR A 77 8.58 -2.80 -0.89
C TYR A 77 9.07 -3.20 -2.29
N PHE A 78 8.15 -3.28 -3.24
CA PHE A 78 8.47 -3.67 -4.61
C PHE A 78 9.39 -2.65 -5.30
N PHE A 79 9.13 -1.35 -5.12
CA PHE A 79 9.99 -0.30 -5.64
C PHE A 79 11.34 -0.26 -4.94
N ALA A 80 11.41 -0.52 -3.63
CA ALA A 80 12.68 -0.66 -2.92
C ALA A 80 13.57 -1.74 -3.54
N VAL A 81 13.00 -2.94 -3.78
CA VAL A 81 13.71 -4.04 -4.44
C VAL A 81 14.14 -3.66 -5.86
N GLN A 82 13.27 -3.00 -6.64
CA GLN A 82 13.63 -2.55 -7.98
C GLN A 82 14.75 -1.49 -7.99
N ARG A 83 14.74 -0.55 -7.05
CA ARG A 83 15.80 0.46 -6.90
C ARG A 83 17.13 -0.20 -6.56
N MET A 84 17.12 -1.18 -5.65
CA MET A 84 18.31 -1.97 -5.32
C MET A 84 18.86 -2.74 -6.52
N ILE A 85 17.99 -3.45 -7.26
CA ILE A 85 18.38 -4.17 -8.48
C ILE A 85 18.94 -3.22 -9.54
N THR A 86 18.35 -2.04 -9.71
CA THR A 86 18.81 -1.04 -10.69
C THR A 86 20.20 -0.53 -10.31
N CYS A 87 20.44 -0.24 -9.03
CA CYS A 87 21.74 0.15 -8.55
C CYS A 87 22.79 -0.95 -8.81
N TRP A 88 22.47 -2.20 -8.48
CA TRP A 88 23.34 -3.35 -8.75
C TRP A 88 23.66 -3.53 -10.23
N GLN A 89 22.67 -3.35 -11.10
CA GLN A 89 22.88 -3.41 -12.55
C GLN A 89 23.79 -2.29 -13.06
N TYR A 90 23.65 -1.08 -12.52
CA TYR A 90 24.51 0.05 -12.86
C TYR A 90 25.96 -0.20 -12.43
N ALA A 91 26.17 -0.57 -11.18
CA ALA A 91 27.48 -0.91 -10.62
C ALA A 91 28.17 -2.07 -11.37
N CYS A 92 27.39 -3.07 -11.79
CA CYS A 92 27.91 -4.22 -12.51
C CYS A 92 28.31 -3.87 -13.95
N ARG A 93 27.64 -2.91 -14.60
CA ARG A 93 28.02 -2.47 -15.96
C ARG A 93 29.33 -1.70 -16.00
N SER A 94 29.70 -1.04 -14.90
CA SER A 94 30.97 -0.33 -14.80
C SER A 94 32.18 -1.24 -14.55
N ASP A 95 31.96 -2.53 -14.28
CA ASP A 95 33.03 -3.49 -14.00
C ASP A 95 33.08 -4.58 -15.09
N ASN A 96 34.27 -4.81 -15.66
CA ASN A 96 34.45 -5.74 -16.77
C ASN A 96 34.31 -7.22 -16.37
N GLU A 97 34.42 -7.53 -15.07
CA GLU A 97 34.34 -8.89 -14.53
C GLU A 97 32.93 -9.22 -13.99
N CYS A 98 32.07 -8.21 -13.77
CA CYS A 98 30.70 -8.39 -13.33
C CYS A 98 29.75 -8.62 -14.52
N LYS A 99 29.21 -9.84 -14.64
CA LYS A 99 28.16 -10.14 -15.63
C LYS A 99 26.78 -9.83 -15.06
N PRO A 100 25.89 -9.12 -15.78
CA PRO A 100 24.52 -8.89 -15.33
C PRO A 100 23.69 -10.18 -15.12
N SER A 101 24.14 -11.32 -15.66
CA SER A 101 23.51 -12.63 -15.45
C SER A 101 23.73 -13.20 -14.03
N THR A 102 24.77 -12.76 -13.32
CA THR A 102 25.14 -13.26 -11.98
C THR A 102 24.11 -12.93 -10.88
N PHE A 103 23.09 -12.12 -11.20
CA PHE A 103 21.98 -11.79 -10.30
C PHE A 103 20.77 -12.73 -10.46
N GLU A 104 20.85 -13.73 -11.34
CA GLU A 104 19.85 -14.79 -11.43
C GLU A 104 20.12 -15.85 -10.34
N CYS A 105 19.07 -16.40 -9.73
CA CYS A 105 19.17 -17.37 -8.63
C CYS A 105 19.91 -18.69 -8.96
N HIS A 106 20.46 -18.82 -10.17
CA HIS A 106 21.23 -19.98 -10.62
C HIS A 106 22.74 -19.77 -10.52
N ASP A 107 23.19 -18.53 -10.52
CA ASP A 107 24.61 -18.19 -10.46
C ASP A 107 24.93 -17.70 -9.04
N HIS A 108 25.92 -18.30 -8.40
CA HIS A 108 26.40 -17.82 -7.11
C HIS A 108 27.31 -16.59 -7.32
N PRO A 109 26.96 -15.42 -6.79
CA PRO A 109 27.84 -14.26 -6.86
C PRO A 109 29.13 -14.54 -6.09
N THR A 110 30.27 -14.22 -6.69
CA THR A 110 31.57 -14.28 -6.00
C THR A 110 31.64 -13.21 -4.90
N SER A 111 32.45 -13.45 -3.87
CA SER A 111 32.65 -12.52 -2.75
C SER A 111 33.06 -11.11 -3.23
N ARG A 112 33.90 -11.03 -4.25
CA ARG A 112 34.33 -9.77 -4.88
C ARG A 112 33.17 -8.98 -5.50
N ASN A 113 32.22 -9.66 -6.15
CA ASN A 113 31.03 -9.01 -6.72
C ASN A 113 30.15 -8.43 -5.61
N ILE A 114 29.98 -9.14 -4.50
CA ILE A 114 29.19 -8.67 -3.34
C ILE A 114 29.81 -7.40 -2.74
N THR A 115 31.15 -7.38 -2.55
CA THR A 115 31.85 -6.19 -2.04
C THR A 115 31.68 -4.99 -2.96
N LEU A 116 31.87 -5.18 -4.28
CA LEU A 116 31.69 -4.11 -5.26
C LEU A 116 30.27 -3.52 -5.21
N LEU A 117 29.26 -4.37 -5.12
CA LEU A 117 27.86 -3.96 -5.06
C LEU A 117 27.52 -3.21 -3.77
N ASN A 118 28.06 -3.64 -2.64
CA ASN A 118 27.83 -2.95 -1.36
C ASN A 118 28.49 -1.56 -1.35
N VAL A 119 29.66 -1.41 -2.00
CA VAL A 119 30.35 -0.11 -2.13
C VAL A 119 29.58 0.81 -3.08
N ALA A 120 29.11 0.29 -4.22
CA ALA A 120 28.39 1.07 -5.21
C ALA A 120 26.92 1.35 -4.85
N CYS A 121 26.33 0.55 -3.96
CA CYS A 121 24.94 0.64 -3.50
C CYS A 121 24.88 0.62 -1.97
N PRO A 122 25.41 1.67 -1.31
CA PRO A 122 25.53 1.69 0.15
C PRO A 122 24.16 1.91 0.81
N ILE A 123 23.70 0.91 1.56
CA ILE A 123 22.47 1.00 2.37
C ILE A 123 22.76 1.21 3.86
N SER A 124 23.94 0.80 4.35
CA SER A 124 24.34 0.93 5.76
C SER A 124 25.87 0.99 5.90
N PRO A 125 26.46 2.16 6.21
CA PRO A 125 25.81 3.48 6.25
C PRO A 125 25.30 3.87 4.84
N ALA A 126 24.18 4.60 4.78
CA ALA A 126 23.69 5.14 3.51
C ALA A 126 24.58 6.29 3.03
N ASN A 127 24.76 6.40 1.72
CA ASN A 127 25.47 7.53 1.11
C ASN A 127 24.71 8.01 -0.14
N GLU A 128 23.99 9.12 0.02
CA GLU A 128 23.15 9.72 -1.02
C GLU A 128 23.98 10.27 -2.19
N ASP A 129 25.25 10.65 -1.97
CA ASP A 129 26.16 11.10 -3.03
C ASP A 129 26.54 9.97 -4.00
N VAL A 130 26.48 8.71 -3.54
CA VAL A 130 26.77 7.54 -4.36
C VAL A 130 25.51 7.03 -5.04
N TYR A 131 24.45 6.77 -4.26
CA TYR A 131 23.16 6.39 -4.79
C TYR A 131 22.04 6.69 -3.79
N ASP A 132 21.19 7.64 -4.13
CA ASP A 132 20.05 8.02 -3.31
C ASP A 132 18.88 7.02 -3.47
N PHE A 133 18.55 6.32 -2.38
CA PHE A 133 17.40 5.41 -2.31
C PHE A 133 16.10 6.10 -1.89
N GLY A 134 16.16 7.33 -1.39
CA GLY A 134 15.03 8.15 -0.96
C GLY A 134 14.09 7.43 0.00
N ILE A 135 12.78 7.53 -0.25
CA ILE A 135 11.72 6.93 0.58
C ILE A 135 11.83 5.40 0.71
N PHE A 136 12.62 4.74 -0.15
CA PHE A 136 12.80 3.29 -0.15
C PHE A 136 13.96 2.82 0.73
N LEU A 137 14.81 3.73 1.22
CA LEU A 137 15.99 3.40 2.02
C LEU A 137 15.63 2.61 3.28
N ASP A 138 14.58 3.02 3.98
CA ASP A 138 14.10 2.37 5.21
C ASP A 138 13.73 0.88 4.98
N ALA A 139 13.16 0.53 3.83
CA ALA A 139 12.85 -0.86 3.47
C ALA A 139 14.12 -1.73 3.30
N LEU A 140 15.21 -1.11 2.86
CA LEU A 140 16.48 -1.79 2.59
C LEU A 140 17.30 -1.92 3.88
N GLN A 141 17.37 -0.85 4.68
CA GLN A 141 18.09 -0.82 5.96
C GLN A 141 17.49 -1.76 7.00
N SER A 142 16.16 -1.83 7.06
CA SER A 142 15.45 -2.74 7.96
C SER A 142 15.69 -4.23 7.65
N GLY A 143 16.39 -4.56 6.56
CA GLY A 143 16.70 -5.94 6.16
C GLY A 143 15.48 -6.74 5.71
N ILE A 144 14.30 -6.11 5.63
CA ILE A 144 13.04 -6.74 5.25
C ILE A 144 13.11 -7.27 3.81
N ALA A 145 13.85 -6.61 2.93
CA ALA A 145 14.14 -7.10 1.59
C ALA A 145 14.79 -8.50 1.61
N GLY A 146 15.77 -8.72 2.49
CA GLY A 146 16.55 -9.96 2.61
C GLY A 146 15.98 -11.02 3.57
N SER A 147 15.04 -10.66 4.45
CA SER A 147 14.42 -11.61 5.39
C SER A 147 13.69 -12.76 4.68
N LYS A 148 13.62 -13.94 5.29
CA LYS A 148 12.78 -15.06 4.81
C LYS A 148 11.37 -15.05 5.42
N ASP A 149 11.17 -14.25 6.47
CA ASP A 149 9.93 -14.23 7.23
C ASP A 149 8.85 -13.41 6.54
N TYR A 150 7.91 -14.12 5.93
CA TYR A 150 6.83 -13.51 5.15
C TYR A 150 5.93 -12.60 6.00
N LEU A 151 5.62 -13.00 7.24
CA LEU A 151 4.81 -12.19 8.15
C LEU A 151 5.52 -10.88 8.53
N GLN A 152 6.83 -10.93 8.75
CA GLN A 152 7.61 -9.74 9.03
C GLN A 152 7.57 -8.77 7.84
N LYS A 153 7.67 -9.27 6.61
CA LYS A 153 7.53 -8.44 5.41
C LYS A 153 6.15 -7.79 5.34
N LEU A 154 5.10 -8.60 5.45
CA LEU A 154 3.73 -8.11 5.34
C LEU A 154 3.39 -7.05 6.39
N THR A 155 3.71 -7.31 7.66
CA THR A 155 3.36 -6.41 8.76
C THR A 155 4.10 -5.09 8.65
N ASN A 156 5.39 -5.11 8.27
CA ASN A 156 6.14 -3.87 8.09
C ASN A 156 5.68 -3.08 6.86
N CYS A 157 5.40 -3.75 5.73
CA CYS A 157 4.83 -3.08 4.55
C CYS A 157 3.48 -2.44 4.89
N PHE A 158 2.60 -3.20 5.56
CA PHE A 158 1.31 -2.71 6.01
C PHE A 158 1.46 -1.50 6.93
N TRP A 159 2.34 -1.58 7.93
CA TRP A 159 2.60 -0.50 8.87
C TRP A 159 3.12 0.76 8.17
N TRP A 160 4.07 0.61 7.24
CA TRP A 160 4.60 1.73 6.45
C TRP A 160 3.49 2.40 5.63
N GLY A 161 2.66 1.60 4.94
CA GLY A 161 1.55 2.13 4.14
C GLY A 161 0.49 2.82 5.00
N LEU A 162 0.14 2.22 6.14
CA LEU A 162 -0.81 2.77 7.10
C LEU A 162 -0.35 4.13 7.64
N ARG A 163 0.90 4.22 8.08
CA ARG A 163 1.52 5.45 8.60
C ARG A 163 1.49 6.57 7.56
N ASN A 164 1.86 6.27 6.33
CA ASN A 164 1.96 7.28 5.28
C ASN A 164 0.59 7.73 4.73
N LEU A 165 -0.38 6.83 4.61
CA LEU A 165 -1.75 7.23 4.27
C LEU A 165 -2.41 8.06 5.39
N SER A 166 -2.14 7.72 6.66
CA SER A 166 -2.67 8.45 7.82
C SER A 166 -2.08 9.83 7.98
N SER A 167 -0.81 9.99 7.62
CA SER A 167 -0.10 11.27 7.68
C SER A 167 -0.10 12.03 6.35
N LEU A 168 -0.85 11.56 5.35
CA LEU A 168 -0.91 12.16 4.00
C LEU A 168 0.46 12.29 3.32
N GLY A 169 1.40 11.41 3.66
CA GLY A 169 2.77 11.42 3.15
C GLY A 169 3.65 12.56 3.70
N SER A 170 3.27 13.20 4.81
CA SER A 170 3.99 14.38 5.33
C SER A 170 5.45 14.13 5.74
N ASN A 171 5.83 12.87 5.96
CA ASN A 171 7.19 12.47 6.33
C ASN A 171 7.93 11.77 5.18
N LEU A 172 7.45 11.88 3.94
CA LEU A 172 8.13 11.34 2.77
C LEU A 172 9.10 12.38 2.23
N GLU A 173 10.38 12.04 2.24
CA GLU A 173 11.45 12.80 1.57
C GLU A 173 11.83 12.06 0.28
N PRO A 174 11.19 12.37 -0.86
CA PRO A 174 11.52 11.76 -2.12
C PRO A 174 12.84 12.28 -2.68
N SER A 175 13.60 11.39 -3.33
CA SER A 175 14.78 11.78 -4.11
C SER A 175 14.42 12.68 -5.31
N THR A 176 15.43 13.11 -6.06
CA THR A 176 15.26 13.83 -7.35
C THR A 176 14.55 12.99 -8.44
N ASN A 177 14.18 11.74 -8.15
CA ASN A 177 13.51 10.85 -9.07
C ASN A 177 12.02 11.23 -9.28
N THR A 178 11.64 11.50 -10.53
CA THR A 178 10.26 11.84 -10.92
C THR A 178 9.22 10.79 -10.49
N TRP A 179 9.56 9.50 -10.57
CA TRP A 179 8.64 8.42 -10.20
C TRP A 179 8.37 8.34 -8.71
N GLU A 180 9.39 8.69 -7.92
CA GLU A 180 9.29 8.72 -6.46
C GLU A 180 8.40 9.88 -6.00
N ASN A 181 8.59 11.05 -6.61
CA ASN A 181 7.72 12.20 -6.43
C ASN A 181 6.26 11.88 -6.81
N LEU A 182 6.04 11.24 -7.96
CA LEU A 182 4.69 10.84 -8.38
C LEU A 182 4.05 9.83 -7.40
N PHE A 183 4.84 8.89 -6.88
CA PHE A 183 4.37 7.93 -5.89
C PHE A 183 4.01 8.63 -4.56
N ALA A 184 4.84 9.55 -4.07
CA ALA A 184 4.56 10.34 -2.88
C ALA A 184 3.27 11.18 -3.03
N VAL A 185 3.10 11.88 -4.16
CA VAL A 185 1.86 12.63 -4.47
C VAL A 185 0.64 11.72 -4.46
N SER A 186 0.75 10.51 -5.03
CA SER A 186 -0.36 9.56 -5.04
C SER A 186 -0.76 9.11 -3.63
N ILE A 187 0.21 8.92 -2.72
CA ILE A 187 -0.05 8.62 -1.30
C ILE A 187 -0.80 9.76 -0.64
N SER A 188 -0.40 11.01 -0.87
CA SER A 188 -1.07 12.19 -0.30
C SER A 188 -2.51 12.31 -0.77
N ILE A 189 -2.76 12.17 -2.08
CA ILE A 189 -4.11 12.27 -2.66
C ILE A 189 -5.01 11.14 -2.14
N ILE A 190 -4.54 9.88 -2.17
CA ILE A 190 -5.34 8.74 -1.73
C ILE A 190 -5.56 8.77 -0.21
N GLY A 191 -4.55 9.15 0.57
CA GLY A 191 -4.67 9.35 2.01
C GLY A 191 -5.76 10.38 2.33
N LEU A 192 -5.79 11.50 1.62
CA LEU A 192 -6.79 12.55 1.81
C LEU A 192 -8.20 12.05 1.46
N LEU A 193 -8.37 11.39 0.32
CA LEU A 193 -9.65 10.84 -0.10
C LEU A 193 -10.19 9.81 0.91
N LEU A 194 -9.33 8.90 1.40
CA LEU A 194 -9.70 7.91 2.40
C LEU A 194 -10.05 8.55 3.74
N PHE A 195 -9.33 9.59 4.16
CA PHE A 195 -9.61 10.32 5.39
C PHE A 195 -10.95 11.07 5.32
N LEU A 196 -11.22 11.75 4.21
CA LEU A 196 -12.51 12.40 3.97
C LEU A 196 -13.67 11.40 3.91
N TYR A 197 -13.45 10.23 3.30
CA TYR A 197 -14.46 9.17 3.24
C TYR A 197 -14.74 8.57 4.63
N LEU A 198 -13.73 8.47 5.50
CA LEU A 198 -13.91 8.06 6.90
C LEU A 198 -14.73 9.08 7.69
N ILE A 199 -14.35 10.36 7.65
CA ILE A 199 -15.04 11.43 8.38
C ILE A 199 -16.48 11.60 7.89
N GLY A 200 -16.69 11.68 6.57
CA GLY A 200 -18.01 11.90 5.99
C GLY A 200 -19.01 10.79 6.33
N ASN A 201 -18.52 9.57 6.60
CA ASN A 201 -19.36 8.45 7.00
C ASN A 201 -19.58 8.35 8.51
N LEU A 202 -18.64 8.83 9.33
CA LEU A 202 -18.79 8.93 10.79
C LEU A 202 -19.73 10.08 11.19
N GLN A 203 -19.61 11.25 10.56
CA GLN A 203 -20.46 12.43 10.84
C GLN A 203 -21.94 12.23 10.48
N VAL A 204 -22.25 11.40 9.48
CA VAL A 204 -23.64 11.00 9.17
C VAL A 204 -24.22 10.15 10.31
N GLY A 205 -23.38 9.37 11.01
CA GLY A 205 -23.77 8.62 12.20
C GLY A 205 -24.08 9.53 13.40
N ASP A 206 -23.25 10.54 13.64
CA ASP A 206 -23.45 11.46 14.77
C ASP A 206 -24.70 12.32 14.61
N ARG A 207 -24.97 12.86 13.40
CA ARG A 207 -26.21 13.60 13.13
C ARG A 207 -27.46 12.73 13.30
N PHE A 208 -27.38 11.44 12.95
CA PHE A 208 -28.48 10.49 13.12
C PHE A 208 -28.70 10.09 14.59
N LEU A 209 -27.62 10.03 15.39
CA LEU A 209 -27.66 9.79 16.84
C LEU A 209 -28.24 11.00 17.59
N TYR A 210 -27.83 12.21 17.21
CA TYR A 210 -28.32 13.46 17.78
C TYR A 210 -29.82 13.67 17.49
N ILE A 211 -30.27 13.38 16.26
CA ILE A 211 -31.70 13.43 15.89
C ILE A 211 -32.52 12.39 16.66
N ASN A 212 -32.03 11.14 16.80
CA ASN A 212 -32.72 10.11 17.59
C ASN A 212 -32.78 10.45 19.09
N PHE A 213 -31.72 11.04 19.64
CA PHE A 213 -31.70 11.49 21.03
C PHE A 213 -32.69 12.64 21.26
N SER A 214 -32.72 13.63 20.36
CA SER A 214 -33.66 14.76 20.42
C SER A 214 -35.12 14.33 20.24
N LEU A 215 -35.42 13.39 19.34
CA LEU A 215 -36.76 12.83 19.14
C LEU A 215 -37.26 12.02 20.35
N LYS A 216 -36.40 11.24 21.00
CA LYS A 216 -36.75 10.53 22.25
C LYS A 216 -37.07 11.50 23.39
N HIS A 217 -36.43 12.65 23.43
CA HIS A 217 -36.67 13.67 24.46
C HIS A 217 -37.96 14.47 24.22
N LEU A 218 -38.42 14.57 22.96
CA LEU A 218 -39.68 15.22 22.56
C LEU A 218 -40.91 14.32 22.70
N GLN A 219 -40.77 12.99 22.73
CA GLN A 219 -41.90 12.07 23.01
C GLN A 219 -42.18 11.86 24.51
N PHE A 220 -41.31 12.38 25.38
CA PHE A 220 -41.43 12.26 26.85
C PHE A 220 -41.71 13.60 27.54
N SER A 221 -42.05 14.65 26.78
CA SER A 221 -42.58 15.92 27.29
C SER A 221 -43.98 16.15 26.75
#